data_AF-A0AB37CJU0-F1
#
_entry.id   AF-A0AB37CJU0-F1
#
_cell.length_a   1.000
_cell.length_b   1.000
_cell.length_c   1.000
_cell.angle_alpha   90.00
_cell.angle_beta   90.00
_cell.angle_gamma   90.00
#
_symmetry.space_group_name_H-M   'P 1'
#
loop_
_entity.id
_entity.type
_entity.pdbx_description
1 polymer ?
#
loop_
_entity_poly.entity_id
_entity_poly.type
_entity_poly.pdbx_seq_one_letter_code
_entity_poly.pdbx_strand_id
1 'polypeptide(L)'
;MRNTQRVDSLLVLTSDIARINQIVAQSHDWELRELDEFLEEYVEGDKLKKTNPKPVFVSTKQSFSLFTVETKTIHGKSAYLLTLVSGYSPMNWDPEFFAAAEREVDLSGKPVYMRLYKDPEDGINYPVR
;
A
#
# COMPACT_ATOMS: atom_id res chain seq x y z
N MET A 1 0.22 0.28 24.47
CA MET A 1 1.12 -0.82 24.05
C MET A 1 1.04 -1.14 22.54
N ARG A 2 0.58 -0.24 21.65
CA ARG A 2 0.50 -0.52 20.19
C ARG A 2 1.83 -0.39 19.43
N ASN A 3 2.80 0.36 19.95
CA ASN A 3 3.97 0.77 19.15
C ASN A 3 4.95 -0.39 18.86
N THR A 4 5.21 -1.27 19.83
CA THR A 4 6.11 -2.43 19.63
C THR A 4 5.51 -3.45 18.65
N GLN A 5 4.22 -3.75 18.78
CA GLN A 5 3.51 -4.65 17.85
C GLN A 5 3.50 -4.10 16.42
N ARG A 6 3.33 -2.78 16.25
CA ARG A 6 3.40 -2.15 14.91
C ARG A 6 4.78 -2.32 14.27
N VAL A 7 5.86 -2.06 15.01
CA VAL A 7 7.23 -2.18 14.49
C VAL A 7 7.49 -3.61 14.03
N ASP A 8 7.11 -4.61 14.82
CA ASP A 8 7.30 -6.01 14.46
C ASP A 8 6.50 -6.37 13.19
N SER A 9 5.23 -5.97 13.11
CA SER A 9 4.40 -6.22 11.92
C SER A 9 4.87 -5.46 10.68
N LEU A 10 5.38 -4.24 10.82
CA LEU A 10 5.97 -3.48 9.72
C LEU A 10 7.29 -4.09 9.26
N LEU A 11 8.05 -4.74 10.14
CA LEU A 11 9.27 -5.44 9.75
C LEU A 11 8.95 -6.61 8.82
N VAL A 12 7.83 -7.30 9.04
CA VAL A 12 7.35 -8.37 8.15
C VAL A 12 7.08 -7.84 6.73
N LEU A 13 6.56 -6.63 6.59
CA LEU A 13 6.26 -6.02 5.28
C LEU A 13 7.48 -5.37 4.61
N THR A 14 8.25 -4.62 5.39
CA THR A 14 9.31 -3.74 4.87
C THR A 14 10.66 -4.45 4.80
N SER A 15 10.88 -5.47 5.64
CA SER A 15 12.16 -6.13 5.88
C SER A 15 13.32 -5.17 6.23
N ASP A 16 13.03 -3.93 6.64
CA ASP A 16 14.03 -2.88 6.81
C ASP A 16 13.60 -1.86 7.88
N ILE A 17 14.31 -1.86 9.01
CA ILE A 17 14.06 -0.98 10.17
C ILE A 17 14.14 0.50 9.79
N ALA A 18 15.03 0.90 8.88
CA ALA A 18 15.16 2.29 8.49
C ALA A 18 13.88 2.81 7.82
N ARG A 19 13.22 1.94 7.05
CA ARG A 19 11.96 2.25 6.37
C ARG A 19 10.77 2.29 7.34
N ILE A 20 10.80 1.50 8.41
CA ILE A 20 9.80 1.59 9.50
C ILE A 20 9.83 2.97 10.16
N ASN A 21 11.02 3.49 10.46
CA ASN A 21 11.16 4.83 11.05
C ASN A 21 10.64 5.91 10.11
N GLN A 22 10.84 5.76 8.79
CA GLN A 22 10.28 6.66 7.80
C GLN A 22 8.74 6.66 7.83
N ILE A 23 8.10 5.50 7.91
CA ILE A 23 6.63 5.39 8.02
C ILE A 23 6.14 6.12 9.26
N VAL A 24 6.70 5.80 10.43
CA VAL A 24 6.28 6.41 11.71
C VAL A 24 6.50 7.93 11.72
N ALA A 25 7.58 8.42 11.10
CA ALA A 25 7.89 9.84 11.07
C ALA A 25 7.04 10.64 10.07
N GLN A 26 6.58 10.01 8.99
CA GLN A 26 5.84 10.68 7.92
C GLN A 26 4.32 10.52 8.02
N SER A 27 3.82 9.53 8.77
CA SER A 27 2.39 9.28 8.92
C SER A 27 1.75 10.09 10.04
N HIS A 28 0.50 10.49 9.83
CA HIS A 28 -0.36 11.02 10.88
C HIS A 28 -0.91 9.91 11.78
N ASP A 29 -1.34 10.27 13.00
CA ASP A 29 -1.93 9.33 13.96
C ASP A 29 -3.14 8.55 13.42
N TRP A 30 -3.93 9.16 12.53
CA TRP A 30 -5.08 8.49 11.93
C TRP A 30 -4.64 7.46 10.87
N GLU A 31 -3.66 7.80 10.02
CA GLU A 31 -3.06 6.85 9.06
C GLU A 31 -2.39 5.69 9.79
N LEU A 32 -1.72 5.96 10.92
CA LEU A 32 -1.10 4.92 11.74
C LEU A 32 -2.12 3.97 12.39
N ARG A 33 -3.38 4.39 12.56
CA ARG A 33 -4.46 3.51 13.02
C ARG A 33 -4.99 2.65 11.89
N GLU A 34 -5.20 3.24 10.71
CA GLU A 34 -5.60 2.49 9.51
C GLU A 34 -4.55 1.44 9.13
N LEU A 35 -3.28 1.82 9.25
CA LEU A 35 -2.15 0.92 9.08
C LEU A 35 -2.16 -0.21 10.12
N ASP A 36 -2.43 0.06 11.40
CA ASP A 36 -2.54 -1.00 12.41
C ASP A 36 -3.63 -2.02 12.05
N GLU A 37 -4.81 -1.53 11.65
CA GLU A 37 -5.94 -2.40 11.26
C GLU A 37 -5.59 -3.24 10.03
N PHE A 38 -4.90 -2.64 9.05
CA PHE A 38 -4.38 -3.38 7.90
C PHE A 38 -3.34 -4.43 8.32
N LEU A 39 -2.40 -4.10 9.20
CA LEU A 39 -1.40 -5.05 9.67
C LEU A 39 -2.02 -6.24 10.40
N GLU A 40 -3.05 -6.00 11.22
CA GLU A 40 -3.81 -7.06 11.90
C GLU A 40 -4.50 -8.01 10.89
N GLU A 41 -4.96 -7.49 9.75
CA GLU A 41 -5.55 -8.29 8.68
C GLU A 41 -4.49 -9.13 7.94
N TYR A 42 -3.30 -8.59 7.69
CA TYR A 42 -2.31 -9.17 6.77
C TYR A 42 -1.11 -9.87 7.42
N VAL A 43 -0.83 -9.64 8.70
CA VAL A 43 0.32 -10.21 9.43
C VAL A 43 -0.16 -11.19 10.49
N GLU A 44 0.51 -12.34 10.59
CA GLU A 44 0.31 -13.32 11.64
C GLU A 44 1.69 -13.71 12.21
N GLY A 45 1.98 -13.24 13.42
CA GLY A 45 3.29 -13.42 14.03
C GLY A 45 4.39 -12.74 13.21
N ASP A 46 5.36 -13.52 12.75
CA ASP A 46 6.54 -13.08 12.00
C ASP A 46 6.38 -13.20 10.46
N LYS A 47 5.16 -13.44 9.97
CA LYS A 47 4.89 -13.75 8.56
C LYS A 47 3.66 -13.04 8.00
N LEU A 48 3.68 -12.83 6.69
CA LEU A 48 2.48 -12.43 5.96
C LEU A 48 1.51 -13.60 5.87
N LYS A 49 0.24 -13.34 6.16
CA LYS A 49 -0.84 -14.28 5.87
C LYS A 49 -0.91 -14.54 4.37
N LYS A 50 -1.44 -15.70 3.99
CA LYS A 50 -1.73 -16.02 2.57
C LYS A 50 -3.00 -15.32 2.11
N THR A 51 -2.99 -13.99 2.10
CA THR A 51 -4.09 -13.13 1.65
C THR A 51 -3.88 -12.71 0.19
N ASN A 52 -4.98 -12.40 -0.48
CA ASN A 52 -4.99 -11.83 -1.82
C ASN A 52 -6.03 -10.70 -1.84
N PRO A 53 -5.69 -9.48 -2.30
CA PRO A 53 -4.40 -9.07 -2.89
C PRO A 53 -3.25 -9.00 -1.88
N LYS A 54 -2.01 -9.22 -2.32
CA LYS A 54 -0.83 -9.12 -1.45
C LYS A 54 -0.51 -7.64 -1.15
N PRO A 55 0.00 -7.34 0.06
CA PRO A 55 0.51 -6.03 0.38
C PRO A 55 1.81 -5.76 -0.37
N VAL A 56 1.99 -4.53 -0.81
CA VAL A 56 3.14 -4.04 -1.56
C VAL A 56 3.61 -2.77 -0.88
N PHE A 57 4.90 -2.75 -0.56
CA PHE A 57 5.53 -1.61 0.07
C PHE A 57 6.62 -1.07 -0.86
N VAL A 58 6.51 0.21 -1.19
CA VAL A 58 7.45 0.92 -2.04
C VAL A 58 7.95 2.15 -1.28
N SER A 59 9.25 2.42 -1.35
CA SER A 59 9.81 3.63 -0.75
C SER A 59 10.93 4.20 -1.59
N THR A 60 11.02 5.52 -1.57
CA THR A 60 12.17 6.31 -2.01
C THR A 60 12.78 7.00 -0.79
N LYS A 61 13.83 7.78 -0.99
CA LYS A 61 14.45 8.57 0.09
C LYS A 61 13.48 9.55 0.77
N GLN A 62 12.45 9.99 0.06
CA GLN A 62 11.57 11.09 0.49
C GLN A 62 10.17 10.61 0.86
N SER A 63 9.67 9.54 0.24
CA SER A 63 8.29 9.12 0.37
C SER A 63 8.18 7.60 0.41
N PHE A 64 7.08 7.10 0.94
CA PHE A 64 6.73 5.69 0.88
C PHE A 64 5.27 5.54 0.44
N SER A 65 4.88 4.35 0.00
CA SER A 65 3.50 3.99 -0.23
C SER A 65 3.31 2.53 0.16
N LEU A 66 2.25 2.26 0.91
CA LEU A 66 1.79 0.91 1.23
C LEU A 66 0.41 0.72 0.62
N PHE A 67 0.29 -0.28 -0.24
CA PHE A 67 -0.94 -0.53 -0.99
C PHE A 67 -1.09 -2.02 -1.31
N THR A 68 -2.27 -2.42 -1.78
CA THR A 68 -2.48 -3.73 -2.40
C THR A 68 -2.82 -3.57 -3.87
N VAL A 69 -2.58 -4.61 -4.67
CA VAL A 69 -2.87 -4.61 -6.10
C VAL A 69 -3.78 -5.77 -6.47
N GLU A 70 -4.90 -5.46 -7.11
CA GLU A 70 -5.79 -6.47 -7.69
C GLU A 70 -6.14 -6.12 -9.14
N THR A 71 -6.50 -7.13 -9.93
CA THR A 71 -7.10 -6.92 -11.26
C THR A 71 -8.62 -6.91 -11.11
N LYS A 72 -9.28 -5.83 -11.52
CA LYS A 72 -10.75 -5.71 -11.54
C LYS A 72 -11.26 -5.27 -12.90
N THR A 73 -12.55 -5.47 -13.13
CA THR A 73 -13.26 -4.89 -14.27
C THR A 73 -13.81 -3.52 -13.85
N ILE A 74 -13.23 -2.45 -14.39
CA ILE A 74 -13.64 -1.07 -14.14
C ILE A 74 -14.11 -0.48 -15.47
N HIS A 75 -15.32 0.07 -15.49
CA HIS A 75 -15.96 0.59 -16.72
C HIS A 75 -15.93 -0.40 -17.90
N GLY A 76 -16.14 -1.70 -17.62
CA GLY A 76 -16.17 -2.76 -18.63
C GLY A 76 -14.81 -3.18 -19.19
N LYS A 77 -13.70 -2.68 -18.65
CA LYS A 77 -12.33 -3.03 -19.06
C LYS A 77 -11.54 -3.64 -17.90
N SER A 78 -10.63 -4.56 -18.19
CA SER A 78 -9.68 -5.07 -17.20
C SER A 78 -8.69 -3.96 -16.83
N ALA A 79 -8.55 -3.69 -15.54
CA ALA A 79 -7.71 -2.64 -14.98
C ALA A 79 -7.02 -3.12 -13.70
N TYR A 80 -5.91 -2.49 -13.34
CA TYR A 80 -5.31 -2.63 -12.02
C TYR A 80 -5.99 -1.66 -11.05
N LEU A 81 -6.35 -2.15 -9.87
CA LEU A 81 -6.82 -1.35 -8.76
C LEU A 81 -5.79 -1.38 -7.64
N LEU A 82 -5.23 -0.21 -7.34
CA LEU A 82 -4.35 0.03 -6.21
C LEU A 82 -5.19 0.46 -5.01
N THR A 83 -5.23 -0.35 -3.97
CA THR A 83 -5.88 0.07 -2.71
C THR A 83 -4.84 0.66 -1.79
N LEU A 84 -4.81 1.99 -1.68
CA LEU A 84 -3.84 2.71 -0.85
C LEU A 84 -4.20 2.59 0.63
N VAL A 85 -3.25 2.11 1.42
CA VAL A 85 -3.38 1.98 2.87
C VAL A 85 -2.74 3.16 3.58
N SER A 86 -1.54 3.56 3.16
CA SER A 86 -0.81 4.65 3.81
C SER A 86 0.27 5.23 2.91
N GLY A 87 0.60 6.51 3.14
CA GLY A 87 1.70 7.21 2.48
C GLY A 87 1.30 7.91 1.19
N TYR A 88 2.28 8.05 0.30
CA TYR A 88 2.16 8.83 -0.91
C TYR A 88 1.16 8.21 -1.90
N SER A 89 0.17 9.00 -2.30
CA SER A 89 -0.93 8.53 -3.14
C SER A 89 -0.48 8.20 -4.58
N PRO A 90 -0.94 7.07 -5.16
CA PRO A 90 -0.67 6.72 -6.56
C PRO A 90 -1.05 7.80 -7.56
N MET A 91 -2.07 8.61 -7.27
CA MET A 91 -2.47 9.74 -8.12
C MET A 91 -1.39 10.81 -8.25
N ASN A 92 -0.48 10.87 -7.27
CA ASN A 92 0.57 11.88 -7.20
C ASN A 92 1.96 11.30 -7.49
N TRP A 93 2.09 9.99 -7.70
CA TRP A 93 3.40 9.37 -7.93
C TRP A 93 4.11 10.01 -9.12
N ASP A 94 5.33 10.46 -8.87
CA ASP A 94 6.22 10.89 -9.93
C ASP A 94 6.75 9.68 -10.74
N PRO A 95 7.37 9.91 -11.91
CA PRO A 95 7.91 8.82 -12.72
C PRO A 95 8.95 7.94 -12.00
N GLU A 96 9.72 8.48 -11.05
CA GLU A 96 10.70 7.71 -10.28
C GLU A 96 10.00 6.76 -9.31
N PHE A 97 8.94 7.22 -8.64
CA PHE A 97 8.14 6.41 -7.74
C PHE A 97 7.39 5.31 -8.51
N PHE A 98 6.84 5.60 -9.69
CA PHE A 98 6.27 4.57 -10.55
C PHE A 98 7.30 3.53 -10.95
N ALA A 99 8.51 3.93 -11.33
CA ALA A 99 9.59 3.00 -11.66
C ALA A 99 10.00 2.15 -10.45
N ALA A 100 9.97 2.70 -9.24
CA ALA A 100 10.19 1.92 -8.01
C ALA A 100 9.06 0.92 -7.76
N ALA A 101 7.80 1.32 -7.94
CA ALA A 101 6.65 0.45 -7.80
C ALA A 101 6.64 -0.69 -8.84
N GLU A 102 7.05 -0.40 -10.08
CA GLU A 102 7.13 -1.40 -11.17
C GLU A 102 8.20 -2.47 -10.96
N ARG A 103 9.20 -2.22 -10.09
CA ARG A 103 10.15 -3.27 -9.68
C ARG A 103 9.53 -4.29 -8.73
N GLU A 104 8.52 -3.87 -7.97
CA GLU A 104 7.81 -4.72 -7.02
C GLU A 104 6.59 -5.39 -7.66
N VAL A 105 5.87 -4.67 -8.53
CA VAL A 105 4.66 -5.14 -9.22
C VAL A 105 4.58 -4.60 -10.64
N ASP A 106 4.41 -5.49 -11.63
CA ASP A 106 4.19 -5.10 -13.01
C ASP A 106 2.80 -4.45 -13.20
N LEU A 107 2.78 -3.12 -13.34
CA LEU A 107 1.58 -2.32 -13.59
C LEU A 107 1.40 -2.00 -15.09
N SER A 108 2.13 -2.66 -15.99
CA SER A 108 2.10 -2.36 -17.42
C SER A 108 0.90 -3.00 -18.14
N GLY A 109 0.51 -2.42 -19.28
CA GLY A 109 -0.45 -3.02 -20.20
C GLY A 109 -1.93 -2.90 -19.83
N LYS A 110 -2.28 -2.30 -18.69
CA LYS A 110 -3.67 -2.01 -18.30
C LYS A 110 -3.81 -0.61 -17.70
N PRO A 111 -5.00 0.01 -17.78
CA PRO A 111 -5.31 1.19 -16.99
C PRO A 111 -5.14 0.91 -15.50
N VAL A 112 -4.68 1.91 -14.77
CA VAL A 112 -4.47 1.86 -13.32
C VAL A 112 -5.44 2.83 -12.66
N TYR A 113 -6.14 2.33 -11.66
CA TYR A 113 -7.00 3.12 -10.77
C TYR A 113 -6.52 2.97 -9.35
N MET A 114 -6.93 3.88 -8.48
CA MET A 114 -6.76 3.75 -7.05
C MET A 114 -8.08 3.90 -6.28
N ARG A 115 -8.10 3.37 -5.07
CA ARG A 115 -9.08 3.65 -4.02
C ARG A 115 -8.37 3.71 -2.66
N LEU A 116 -8.97 4.36 -1.66
CA LEU A 116 -8.44 4.29 -0.30
C LEU A 116 -8.86 2.98 0.36
N TYR A 117 -8.05 2.46 1.28
CA TYR A 117 -8.34 1.22 2.01
C TYR A 117 -9.65 1.29 2.82
N LYS A 118 -10.02 2.50 3.27
CA LYS A 118 -11.28 2.75 3.97
C LYS A 118 -12.45 3.11 3.09
N ASP A 119 -12.23 3.29 1.78
CA ASP A 119 -13.35 3.49 0.87
C ASP A 119 -14.18 2.21 0.78
N PRO A 120 -15.51 2.32 0.72
CA PRO A 120 -16.37 1.15 0.52
C PRO A 120 -16.07 0.48 -0.82
N GLU A 121 -16.37 -0.81 -0.96
CA GLU A 121 -16.02 -1.55 -2.17
C GLU A 121 -16.68 -1.05 -3.45
N ASP A 122 -17.86 -0.45 -3.33
CA ASP A 122 -18.62 0.23 -4.38
C ASP A 122 -18.28 1.73 -4.50
N GLY A 123 -17.22 2.17 -3.82
CA GLY A 123 -16.71 3.53 -3.84
C GLY A 123 -16.12 3.95 -5.19
N ILE A 124 -15.68 5.21 -5.24
CA ILE A 124 -15.11 5.81 -6.44
C ILE A 124 -13.71 5.23 -6.68
N ASN A 125 -13.48 4.77 -7.92
CA ASN A 125 -12.13 4.44 -8.39
C ASN A 125 -11.55 5.65 -9.11
N TYR A 126 -10.43 6.17 -8.61
CA TYR A 126 -9.79 7.35 -9.19
C TYR A 126 -8.79 6.92 -10.28
N PRO A 127 -8.84 7.50 -11.48
CA PRO A 127 -7.88 7.17 -12.53
C PRO A 127 -6.48 7.64 -12.14
N VAL A 128 -5.49 6.79 -12.41
CA VAL A 128 -4.07 7.06 -12.14
C VAL A 128 -3.30 7.18 -13.46
N ARG A 129 -3.36 6.16 -14.32
CA ARG A 129 -2.76 6.16 -15.67
C ARG A 129 -3.46 5.21 -16.63
#